data_AF-A0A2N0TIQ7-F1
#
_entry.id   AF-A0A2N0TIQ7-F1
#
_cell.length_a   1.000
_cell.length_b   1.000
_cell.length_c   1.000
_cell.angle_alpha   90.00
_cell.angle_beta   90.00
_cell.angle_gamma   90.00
#
_symmetry.space_group_name_H-M   'P 1'
#
loop_
_entity.id
_entity.type
_entity.pdbx_description
1 polymer ?
#
loop_
_entity_poly.entity_id
_entity_poly.type
_entity_poly.pdbx_seq_one_letter_code
_entity_poly.pdbx_strand_id
1 'polypeptide(L)'
;MCGLRFVYNCRIRRNGHTHHTARVDCAGIADHHTARIKHLCRLIRVREAGQTHRIAIQYKTEKEYLCVKDGEERGFTASEFKAAQVEGWEKQYPYKVGKKKVYTAPSAAQAHGYVRMDKHPKSTRYGRQNPISERWNSEEQLIVWREAWATAANRCLELAGHDSRIDHRSHAERGLEERPTIHEGVAAQALERRGIISDRCELNRQIKADNALLRELRGQVKKLAQAVKNTIPALAEAMENLRKNLLLFCYQLGYLRKVKGRLNASLNTLRPALTQYNQLAKDIRNKTKERRSLLSEKKSLSAVHVLRHRELAAKIAALTEDLEELRSEKNLLLASLAYSKEDAVDKFPKDIAAMEQSLKRLEEQEQKYSTELDAALIKYAGFREQAQGVDLVQLYEARQTIRPTKEQEAESRVQQVYGEKYSPLLMFDSKKAVSRMLHEDMERQAVQRMVRQAQKGRQTLQKKKIEQER
;
A
#
# COMPACT_ATOMS: atom_id res chain seq x y z
N MET A 1 -8.82 -34.19 19.77
CA MET A 1 -8.97 -35.63 19.51
C MET A 1 -9.86 -36.23 20.59
N CYS A 2 -11.13 -36.54 20.29
CA CYS A 2 -12.00 -37.27 21.22
C CYS A 2 -12.16 -38.70 20.70
N GLY A 3 -11.60 -39.67 21.42
CA GLY A 3 -11.79 -41.09 21.17
C GLY A 3 -13.22 -41.51 21.50
N LEU A 4 -13.92 -42.08 20.51
CA LEU A 4 -15.20 -42.74 20.70
C LEU A 4 -14.98 -44.10 21.37
N ARG A 5 -15.40 -44.23 22.63
CA ARG A 5 -15.59 -45.51 23.33
C ARG A 5 -17.03 -45.96 23.10
N PHE A 6 -17.22 -47.12 22.47
CA PHE A 6 -18.53 -47.76 22.32
C PHE A 6 -18.66 -48.91 23.33
N VAL A 7 -19.53 -48.74 24.32
CA VAL A 7 -20.16 -49.84 25.06
C VAL A 7 -21.60 -49.42 25.28
N TYR A 8 -22.56 -50.23 24.82
CA TYR A 8 -23.73 -50.72 25.58
C TYR A 8 -24.69 -51.48 24.65
N ASN A 9 -25.10 -52.66 25.13
CA ASN A 9 -26.17 -53.52 24.59
C ASN A 9 -27.54 -52.85 24.77
N CYS A 10 -28.38 -52.75 23.73
CA CYS A 10 -29.83 -53.00 23.86
C CYS A 10 -30.60 -53.06 22.51
N ARG A 11 -31.79 -53.69 22.60
CA ARG A 11 -32.75 -54.15 21.57
C ARG A 11 -33.09 -53.18 20.43
N ILE A 12 -33.15 -53.74 19.21
CA ILE A 12 -33.52 -53.07 17.95
C ILE A 12 -35.02 -53.27 17.66
N ARG A 13 -35.79 -52.19 17.44
CA ARG A 13 -37.04 -52.19 16.66
C ARG A 13 -36.73 -51.56 15.29
N ARG A 14 -37.13 -52.24 14.21
CA ARG A 14 -36.94 -51.80 12.81
C ARG A 14 -38.06 -50.84 12.42
N ASN A 15 -37.74 -49.70 11.80
CA ASN A 15 -38.55 -49.05 10.76
C ASN A 15 -37.72 -47.95 10.05
N GLY A 16 -37.80 -47.90 8.72
CA GLY A 16 -37.37 -46.78 7.86
C GLY A 16 -36.14 -47.03 6.99
N HIS A 17 -36.34 -47.11 5.67
CA HIS A 17 -35.28 -47.18 4.64
C HIS A 17 -35.00 -45.80 4.03
N THR A 18 -33.73 -45.42 3.90
CA THR A 18 -33.26 -44.31 3.06
C THR A 18 -32.15 -44.79 2.12
N HIS A 19 -32.23 -44.39 0.85
CA HIS A 19 -31.40 -44.86 -0.25
C HIS A 19 -29.96 -44.32 -0.19
N HIS A 20 -28.99 -45.24 -0.28
CA HIS A 20 -27.60 -44.96 -0.62
C HIS A 20 -27.21 -45.75 -1.87
N THR A 21 -26.88 -45.05 -2.95
CA THR A 21 -26.28 -45.62 -4.16
C THR A 21 -24.76 -45.74 -3.97
N ALA A 22 -24.33 -46.70 -3.15
CA ALA A 22 -23.02 -47.34 -3.19
C ALA A 22 -22.98 -48.47 -2.14
N ARG A 23 -22.76 -49.71 -2.58
CA ARG A 23 -22.48 -50.95 -1.80
C ARG A 23 -22.51 -50.81 -0.26
N VAL A 24 -23.69 -50.80 0.35
CA VAL A 24 -23.87 -50.95 1.80
C VAL A 24 -25.09 -51.82 2.04
N ASP A 25 -24.87 -53.11 2.32
CA ASP A 25 -25.96 -54.10 2.33
C ASP A 25 -26.59 -54.34 3.70
N CYS A 26 -26.12 -53.68 4.77
CA CYS A 26 -26.77 -53.71 6.09
C CYS A 26 -26.43 -52.44 6.90
N ALA A 27 -27.33 -51.47 6.93
CA ALA A 27 -27.25 -50.34 7.86
C ALA A 27 -28.47 -50.32 8.80
N GLY A 28 -28.21 -50.28 10.11
CA GLY A 28 -29.22 -49.97 11.11
C GLY A 28 -29.20 -48.47 11.41
N ILE A 29 -30.37 -47.83 11.37
CA ILE A 29 -30.54 -46.40 11.65
C ILE A 29 -31.40 -46.27 12.92
N ALA A 30 -30.92 -45.50 13.90
CA ALA A 30 -31.68 -45.18 15.11
C ALA A 30 -31.61 -43.69 15.41
N ASP A 31 -32.79 -43.09 15.58
CA ASP A 31 -32.95 -41.69 16.01
C ASP A 31 -32.97 -41.61 17.53
N HIS A 32 -32.15 -40.71 18.10
CA HIS A 32 -32.10 -40.47 19.53
C HIS A 32 -32.55 -39.03 19.87
N HIS A 33 -33.50 -38.91 20.79
CA HIS A 33 -34.01 -37.64 21.30
C HIS A 33 -33.42 -37.31 22.67
N THR A 34 -32.52 -36.32 22.74
CA THR A 34 -32.24 -35.57 23.98
C THR A 34 -32.51 -34.09 23.71
N ALA A 35 -33.10 -33.38 24.66
CA ALA A 35 -33.86 -32.12 24.50
C ALA A 35 -33.19 -30.93 23.77
N ARG A 36 -31.93 -31.02 23.31
CA ARG A 36 -31.26 -29.98 22.52
C ARG A 36 -30.35 -30.48 21.39
N ILE A 37 -30.00 -31.77 21.33
CA ILE A 37 -29.10 -32.32 20.29
C ILE A 37 -29.75 -33.57 19.69
N LYS A 38 -30.22 -33.45 18.44
CA LYS A 38 -30.65 -34.61 17.64
C LYS A 38 -29.40 -35.21 17.00
N HIS A 39 -29.20 -36.52 17.18
CA HIS A 39 -28.11 -37.25 16.52
C HIS A 39 -28.62 -38.58 16.01
N LEU A 40 -28.06 -39.00 14.87
CA LEU A 40 -28.40 -40.24 14.22
C LEU A 40 -27.25 -41.25 14.40
N CYS A 41 -27.56 -42.38 15.00
CA CYS A 41 -26.62 -43.49 15.10
C CYS A 41 -26.82 -44.42 13.91
N ARG A 42 -25.77 -44.56 13.08
CA ARG A 42 -25.76 -45.52 11.97
C ARG A 42 -24.75 -46.62 12.25
N LEU A 43 -25.25 -47.84 12.44
CA LEU A 43 -24.41 -49.02 12.56
C LEU A 43 -24.21 -49.62 11.17
N ILE A 44 -22.96 -49.58 10.69
CA ILE A 44 -22.59 -50.10 9.38
C ILE A 44 -21.68 -51.32 9.57
N ARG A 45 -22.02 -52.43 8.91
CA ARG A 45 -21.14 -53.60 8.82
C ARG A 45 -20.17 -53.40 7.65
N VAL A 46 -18.87 -53.41 7.94
CA VAL A 46 -17.80 -53.30 6.94
C VAL A 46 -17.58 -54.68 6.30
N ARG A 47 -18.49 -55.10 5.42
CA ARG A 47 -18.43 -56.42 4.73
C ARG A 47 -19.07 -56.34 3.36
N GLU A 48 -18.46 -56.99 2.37
CA GLU A 48 -19.03 -57.14 1.03
C GLU A 48 -20.14 -58.20 1.04
N ALA A 49 -21.28 -57.94 0.39
CA ALA A 49 -22.24 -58.99 0.10
C ALA A 49 -21.78 -59.77 -1.14
N GLY A 50 -21.68 -61.09 -1.03
CA GLY A 50 -21.56 -61.94 -2.21
C GLY A 50 -22.86 -61.89 -3.03
N GLN A 51 -22.79 -62.17 -4.32
CA GLN A 51 -23.93 -62.19 -5.26
C GLN A 51 -25.04 -63.21 -4.88
N THR A 52 -24.83 -64.03 -3.86
CA THR A 52 -25.81 -64.98 -3.33
C THR A 52 -26.32 -64.49 -1.98
N HIS A 53 -27.59 -64.77 -1.67
CA HIS A 53 -28.30 -64.37 -0.43
C HIS A 53 -27.68 -64.92 0.90
N ARG A 54 -26.43 -65.38 0.89
CA ARG A 54 -25.65 -65.78 2.05
C ARG A 54 -24.50 -64.79 2.24
N ILE A 55 -24.60 -63.95 3.27
CA ILE A 55 -23.53 -63.04 3.69
C ILE A 55 -22.38 -63.88 4.26
N ALA A 56 -21.34 -64.14 3.46
CA ALA A 56 -20.11 -64.74 3.96
C ALA A 56 -19.42 -63.76 4.92
N ILE A 57 -19.14 -64.21 6.15
CA ILE A 57 -18.50 -63.37 7.16
C ILE A 57 -17.01 -63.27 6.84
N GLN A 58 -16.58 -62.14 6.27
CA GLN A 58 -15.16 -61.80 6.15
C GLN A 58 -14.63 -61.22 7.46
N TYR A 59 -13.39 -61.59 7.82
CA TYR A 59 -12.68 -61.09 8.99
C TYR A 59 -12.02 -59.74 8.71
N LYS A 60 -11.92 -58.89 9.74
CA LYS A 60 -11.29 -57.56 9.65
C LYS A 60 -9.78 -57.62 9.54
N THR A 61 -9.21 -58.64 10.18
CA THR A 61 -7.78 -58.92 10.19
C THR A 61 -7.56 -60.41 9.98
N GLU A 62 -6.48 -60.75 9.31
CA GLU A 62 -6.01 -62.13 9.16
C GLU A 62 -4.69 -62.29 9.91
N LYS A 63 -4.51 -63.44 10.58
CA LYS A 63 -3.27 -63.72 11.31
C LYS A 63 -2.13 -63.88 10.31
N GLU A 64 -1.10 -63.05 10.48
CA GLU A 64 0.09 -63.03 9.64
C GLU A 64 1.29 -63.50 10.46
N TYR A 65 1.88 -64.61 10.03
CA TYR A 65 3.01 -65.26 10.67
C TYR A 65 4.32 -64.74 10.10
N LEU A 66 5.25 -64.37 10.98
CA LEU A 66 6.58 -63.94 10.58
C LEU A 66 7.45 -65.18 10.37
N CYS A 67 7.80 -65.42 9.11
CA CYS A 67 8.59 -66.55 8.67
C CYS A 67 9.98 -66.06 8.24
N VAL A 68 10.98 -66.94 8.30
CA VAL A 68 12.36 -66.64 7.92
C VAL A 68 12.85 -67.63 6.87
N LYS A 69 13.63 -67.13 5.91
CA LYS A 69 14.38 -67.91 4.93
C LYS A 69 15.65 -67.14 4.60
N ASP A 70 16.81 -67.80 4.62
CA ASP A 70 18.11 -67.21 4.25
C ASP A 70 18.45 -65.87 4.96
N GLY A 71 17.96 -65.68 6.18
CA GLY A 71 18.15 -64.46 6.99
C GLY A 71 17.14 -63.34 6.74
N GLU A 72 16.23 -63.47 5.77
CA GLU A 72 15.15 -62.51 5.52
C GLU A 72 13.87 -62.88 6.27
N GLU A 73 13.18 -61.88 6.85
CA GLU A 73 11.90 -62.05 7.55
C GLU A 73 10.73 -61.53 6.70
N ARG A 74 9.72 -62.38 6.46
CA ARG A 74 8.50 -62.02 5.71
C ARG A 74 7.23 -62.54 6.38
N GLY A 75 6.16 -61.75 6.31
CA GLY A 75 4.83 -62.09 6.84
C GLY A 75 3.99 -62.86 5.83
N PHE A 76 3.39 -63.98 6.26
CA PHE A 76 2.47 -64.79 5.45
C PHE A 76 1.19 -65.10 6.22
N THR A 77 0.05 -65.08 5.53
CA THR A 77 -1.22 -65.57 6.10
C THR A 77 -1.21 -67.10 6.18
N ALA A 78 -2.22 -67.69 6.84
CA ALA A 78 -2.32 -69.15 6.96
C ALA A 78 -2.48 -69.85 5.59
N SER A 79 -3.17 -69.21 4.65
CA SER A 79 -3.35 -69.70 3.27
C SER A 79 -2.07 -69.58 2.45
N GLU A 80 -1.40 -68.42 2.52
CA GLU A 80 -0.13 -68.16 1.81
C GLU A 80 1.01 -69.04 2.31
N PHE A 81 1.04 -69.30 3.62
CA PHE A 81 2.11 -70.08 4.23
C PHE A 81 2.24 -71.49 3.64
N LYS A 82 1.14 -72.09 3.14
CA LYS A 82 1.22 -73.41 2.51
C LYS A 82 2.10 -73.41 1.26
N ALA A 83 2.03 -72.35 0.45
CA ALA A 83 2.90 -72.18 -0.71
C ALA A 83 4.30 -71.76 -0.29
N ALA A 84 4.41 -70.80 0.64
CA ALA A 84 5.70 -70.33 1.15
C ALA A 84 6.53 -71.45 1.83
N GLN A 85 5.87 -72.41 2.47
CA GLN A 85 6.54 -73.57 3.07
C GLN A 85 7.21 -74.46 2.03
N VAL A 86 6.61 -74.63 0.85
CA VAL A 86 7.22 -75.36 -0.28
C VAL A 86 8.45 -74.61 -0.82
N GLU A 87 8.41 -73.27 -0.77
CA GLU A 87 9.53 -72.41 -1.14
C GLU A 87 10.62 -72.30 -0.06
N GLY A 88 10.51 -73.05 1.06
CA GLY A 88 11.53 -73.10 2.11
C GLY A 88 11.38 -72.04 3.21
N TRP A 89 10.25 -71.35 3.32
CA TRP A 89 9.98 -70.42 4.43
C TRP A 89 9.56 -71.16 5.70
N GLU A 90 10.19 -70.82 6.83
CA GLU A 90 9.89 -71.43 8.12
C GLU A 90 9.31 -70.42 9.11
N LYS A 91 8.24 -70.81 9.81
CA LYS A 91 7.69 -70.01 10.93
C LYS A 91 8.71 -69.90 12.05
N GLN A 92 8.86 -68.70 12.60
CA GLN A 92 9.72 -68.51 13.76
C GLN A 92 9.00 -68.87 15.06
N TYR A 93 9.67 -69.56 15.96
CA TYR A 93 9.17 -69.87 17.30
C TYR A 93 10.13 -69.37 18.37
N PRO A 94 9.65 -69.10 19.60
CA PRO A 94 10.54 -68.71 20.68
C PRO A 94 11.26 -69.93 21.25
N TYR A 95 12.59 -69.85 21.26
CA TYR A 95 13.50 -70.84 21.82
C TYR A 95 14.31 -70.25 22.98
N LYS A 96 14.73 -71.13 23.90
CA LYS A 96 15.55 -70.77 25.05
C LYS A 96 17.03 -70.90 24.70
N VAL A 97 17.74 -69.77 24.63
CA VAL A 97 19.19 -69.70 24.41
C VAL A 97 19.82 -69.14 25.68
N GLY A 98 20.33 -70.02 26.54
CA GLY A 98 20.78 -69.66 27.89
C GLY A 98 19.65 -69.05 28.74
N LYS A 99 19.81 -67.79 29.16
CA LYS A 99 18.78 -67.01 29.89
C LYS A 99 17.89 -66.14 28.99
N LYS A 100 18.11 -66.10 27.67
CA LYS A 100 17.39 -65.21 26.74
C LYS A 100 16.40 -65.97 25.85
N LYS A 101 15.29 -65.30 25.50
CA LYS A 101 14.28 -65.76 24.53
C LYS A 101 14.65 -65.25 23.14
N VAL A 102 14.87 -66.17 22.19
CA VAL A 102 15.20 -65.83 20.80
C VAL A 102 14.17 -66.46 19.87
N TYR A 103 13.67 -65.71 18.89
CA TYR A 103 12.81 -66.24 17.84
C TYR A 103 13.67 -66.75 16.69
N THR A 104 13.51 -68.00 16.30
CA THR A 104 14.23 -68.59 15.16
C THR A 104 13.40 -69.71 14.52
N ALA A 105 13.82 -70.16 13.32
CA ALA A 105 13.22 -71.27 12.61
C ALA A 105 13.51 -72.63 13.29
N PRO A 106 12.60 -73.62 13.20
CA PRO A 106 12.83 -74.98 13.70
C PRO A 106 14.12 -75.63 13.20
N SER A 107 14.46 -75.52 11.91
CA SER A 107 15.69 -76.09 11.34
C SER A 107 16.95 -75.53 12.01
N ALA A 108 17.00 -74.20 12.15
CA ALA A 108 18.09 -73.51 12.83
C ALA A 108 18.15 -73.84 14.34
N ALA A 109 17.00 -73.95 15.00
CA ALA A 109 16.96 -74.32 16.42
C ALA A 109 17.43 -75.76 16.68
N GLN A 110 17.10 -76.70 15.77
CA GLN A 110 17.53 -78.10 15.88
C GLN A 110 19.04 -78.24 15.69
N ALA A 111 19.63 -77.50 14.75
CA ALA A 111 21.09 -77.47 14.56
C ALA A 111 21.85 -77.00 15.81
N HIS A 112 21.24 -76.14 16.64
CA HIS A 112 21.84 -75.61 17.88
C HIS A 112 21.35 -76.31 19.16
N GLY A 113 20.50 -77.34 19.06
CA GLY A 113 19.95 -78.06 20.20
C GLY A 113 19.05 -77.23 21.13
N TYR A 114 18.40 -76.17 20.63
CA TYR A 114 17.60 -75.28 21.46
C TYR A 114 16.23 -75.87 21.84
N VAL A 115 15.81 -75.65 23.10
CA VAL A 115 14.50 -76.09 23.60
C VAL A 115 13.44 -75.04 23.29
N ARG A 116 12.35 -75.46 22.63
CA ARG A 116 11.21 -74.60 22.29
C ARG A 116 10.43 -74.21 23.55
N MET A 117 10.18 -72.92 23.71
CA MET A 117 9.45 -72.38 24.87
C MET A 117 7.94 -72.34 24.67
N ASP A 118 7.49 -72.08 23.44
CA ASP A 118 6.07 -71.93 23.12
C ASP A 118 5.74 -72.56 21.76
N LYS A 119 4.56 -73.15 21.67
CA LYS A 119 4.00 -73.68 20.42
C LYS A 119 3.52 -72.58 19.47
N HIS A 120 3.30 -71.35 19.94
CA HIS A 120 2.79 -70.26 19.12
C HIS A 120 3.92 -69.56 18.34
N PRO A 121 3.82 -69.49 17.00
CA PRO A 121 4.81 -68.82 16.16
C PRO A 121 4.74 -67.30 16.33
N LYS A 122 5.85 -66.63 16.01
CA LYS A 122 5.92 -65.17 15.89
C LYS A 122 4.90 -64.71 14.84
N SER A 123 4.08 -63.73 15.20
CA SER A 123 3.10 -63.11 14.29
C SER A 123 3.17 -61.59 14.42
N THR A 124 2.68 -60.87 13.42
CA THR A 124 2.56 -59.41 13.51
C THR A 124 1.56 -59.03 14.60
N ARG A 125 1.76 -57.86 15.24
CA ARG A 125 0.98 -57.43 16.41
C ARG A 125 -0.50 -57.25 16.11
N TYR A 126 -0.84 -56.81 14.90
CA TYR A 126 -2.21 -56.49 14.49
C TYR A 126 -2.76 -57.39 13.37
N GLY A 127 -1.95 -58.34 12.88
CA GLY A 127 -2.27 -59.12 11.69
C GLY A 127 -2.32 -58.26 10.42
N ARG A 128 -2.56 -58.91 9.28
CA ARG A 128 -2.78 -58.23 8.01
C ARG A 128 -4.19 -57.65 8.00
N GLN A 129 -4.32 -56.35 7.71
CA GLN A 129 -5.62 -55.69 7.62
C GLN A 129 -6.34 -56.05 6.32
N ASN A 130 -7.66 -56.17 6.37
CA ASN A 130 -8.47 -56.31 5.16
C ASN A 130 -8.48 -54.96 4.40
N PRO A 131 -8.11 -54.91 3.10
CA PRO A 131 -8.02 -53.65 2.34
C PRO A 131 -9.31 -52.82 2.31
N ILE A 132 -10.48 -53.47 2.33
CA ILE A 132 -11.78 -52.77 2.39
C ILE A 132 -11.96 -52.13 3.76
N SER A 133 -11.64 -52.87 4.82
CA SER A 133 -11.70 -52.35 6.19
C SER A 133 -10.68 -51.24 6.40
N GLU A 134 -9.48 -51.38 5.86
CA GLU A 134 -8.44 -50.35 5.89
C GLU A 134 -8.90 -49.07 5.19
N ARG A 135 -9.40 -49.17 3.94
CA ARG A 135 -9.95 -48.03 3.20
C ARG A 135 -11.09 -47.34 3.96
N TRP A 136 -12.02 -48.09 4.53
CA TRP A 136 -13.15 -47.52 5.28
C TRP A 136 -12.74 -46.85 6.59
N ASN A 137 -11.60 -47.24 7.16
CA ASN A 137 -11.03 -46.62 8.36
C ASN A 137 -9.94 -45.58 8.03
N SER A 138 -9.72 -45.27 6.75
CA SER A 138 -8.74 -44.28 6.31
C SER A 138 -9.22 -42.85 6.57
N GLU A 139 -8.28 -41.92 6.76
CA GLU A 139 -8.59 -40.50 7.00
C GLU A 139 -9.18 -39.84 5.74
N GLU A 140 -8.72 -40.26 4.55
CA GLU A 140 -9.22 -39.78 3.26
C GLU A 140 -10.71 -40.11 3.10
N GLN A 141 -11.10 -41.34 3.45
CA GLN A 141 -12.49 -41.78 3.35
C GLN A 141 -13.38 -41.05 4.38
N LEU A 142 -12.84 -40.70 5.54
CA LEU A 142 -13.55 -39.91 6.56
C LEU A 142 -13.89 -38.50 6.05
N ILE A 143 -12.96 -37.85 5.34
CA ILE A 143 -13.20 -36.52 4.75
C ILE A 143 -14.33 -36.59 3.74
N VAL A 144 -14.29 -37.57 2.82
CA VAL A 144 -15.35 -37.79 1.80
C VAL A 144 -16.72 -37.98 2.45
N TRP A 145 -16.79 -38.75 3.55
CA TRP A 145 -18.05 -38.94 4.26
C TRP A 145 -18.54 -37.68 4.97
N ARG A 146 -17.64 -36.92 5.59
CA ARG A 146 -18.02 -35.66 6.24
C ARG A 146 -18.52 -34.63 5.24
N GLU A 147 -17.88 -34.53 4.07
CA GLU A 147 -18.32 -33.68 2.98
C GLU A 147 -19.70 -34.10 2.46
N ALA A 148 -19.89 -35.38 2.14
CA ALA A 148 -21.17 -35.90 1.66
C ALA A 148 -22.31 -35.64 2.65
N TRP A 149 -22.03 -35.81 3.95
CA TRP A 149 -22.99 -35.50 5.01
C TRP A 149 -23.30 -33.99 5.10
N ALA A 150 -22.28 -33.13 5.10
CA ALA A 150 -22.47 -31.68 5.17
C ALA A 150 -23.28 -31.17 3.96
N THR A 151 -23.00 -31.67 2.76
CA THR A 151 -23.75 -31.35 1.53
C THR A 151 -25.21 -31.76 1.64
N ALA A 152 -25.49 -32.99 2.08
CA ALA A 152 -26.87 -33.45 2.26
C ALA A 152 -27.60 -32.64 3.34
N ALA A 153 -26.95 -32.37 4.47
CA ALA A 153 -27.52 -31.59 5.56
C ALA A 153 -27.82 -30.14 5.14
N ASN A 154 -26.91 -29.48 4.42
CA ASN A 154 -27.09 -28.12 3.92
C ASN A 154 -28.24 -28.01 2.93
N ARG A 155 -28.42 -29.00 2.04
CA ARG A 155 -29.57 -29.06 1.14
C ARG A 155 -30.88 -29.13 1.92
N CYS A 156 -30.94 -29.92 2.98
CA CYS A 156 -32.12 -29.99 3.84
C CYS A 156 -32.37 -28.66 4.60
N LEU A 157 -31.31 -28.00 5.08
CA LEU A 157 -31.42 -26.68 5.75
C LEU A 157 -31.96 -25.61 4.80
N GLU A 158 -31.49 -25.60 3.55
CA GLU A 158 -31.95 -24.68 2.51
C GLU A 158 -33.42 -24.91 2.12
N LEU A 159 -33.82 -26.17 1.92
CA LEU A 159 -35.22 -26.53 1.67
C LEU A 159 -36.15 -26.16 2.83
N ALA A 160 -35.62 -26.13 4.06
CA ALA A 160 -36.34 -25.69 5.25
C ALA A 160 -36.30 -24.15 5.48
N GLY A 161 -35.65 -23.39 4.59
CA GLY A 161 -35.58 -21.93 4.67
C GLY A 161 -34.59 -21.37 5.70
N HIS A 162 -33.57 -22.15 6.09
CA HIS A 162 -32.53 -21.69 7.01
C HIS A 162 -31.29 -21.15 6.26
N ASP A 163 -30.80 -19.97 6.66
CA ASP A 163 -29.57 -19.37 6.11
C ASP A 163 -28.28 -20.03 6.64
N SER A 164 -28.38 -20.77 7.75
CA SER A 164 -27.25 -21.48 8.34
C SER A 164 -26.70 -22.54 7.39
N ARG A 165 -25.36 -22.71 7.39
CA ARG A 165 -24.66 -23.75 6.63
C ARG A 165 -23.63 -24.44 7.52
N ILE A 166 -23.45 -25.73 7.28
CA ILE A 166 -22.51 -26.61 7.96
C ILE A 166 -21.31 -26.80 7.04
N ASP A 167 -20.09 -26.58 7.56
CA ASP A 167 -18.84 -26.87 6.85
C ASP A 167 -18.15 -28.04 7.54
N HIS A 168 -17.69 -29.02 6.75
CA HIS A 168 -17.02 -30.21 7.24
C HIS A 168 -15.56 -29.96 7.62
N ARG A 169 -14.98 -28.86 7.11
CA ARG A 169 -13.61 -28.45 7.37
C ARG A 169 -13.48 -27.80 8.75
N SER A 170 -12.32 -28.00 9.34
CA SER A 170 -11.91 -27.33 10.58
C SER A 170 -11.81 -25.81 10.40
N HIS A 171 -11.80 -25.05 11.50
CA HIS A 171 -11.56 -23.60 11.43
C HIS A 171 -10.23 -23.26 10.77
N ALA A 172 -9.17 -24.04 11.05
CA ALA A 172 -7.86 -23.87 10.42
C ALA A 172 -7.89 -24.05 8.90
N GLU A 173 -8.52 -25.13 8.40
CA GLU A 173 -8.68 -25.38 6.95
C GLU A 173 -9.55 -24.33 6.25
N ARG A 174 -10.42 -23.65 6.99
CA ARG A 174 -11.24 -22.53 6.51
C ARG A 174 -10.52 -21.18 6.60
N GLY A 175 -9.31 -21.13 7.17
CA GLY A 175 -8.57 -19.89 7.43
C GLY A 175 -9.21 -19.00 8.50
N LEU A 176 -10.00 -19.59 9.41
CA LEU A 176 -10.60 -18.87 10.53
C LEU A 176 -9.65 -18.89 11.73
N GLU A 177 -9.35 -17.70 12.24
CA GLU A 177 -8.55 -17.52 13.48
C GLU A 177 -9.40 -17.65 14.76
N GLU A 178 -10.72 -17.80 14.61
CA GLU A 178 -11.63 -18.01 15.73
C GLU A 178 -11.38 -19.37 16.40
N ARG A 179 -11.52 -19.40 17.72
CA ARG A 179 -11.35 -20.64 18.49
C ARG A 179 -12.63 -21.47 18.43
N PRO A 180 -12.58 -22.76 18.06
CA PRO A 180 -13.77 -23.61 18.06
C PRO A 180 -14.21 -23.92 19.50
N THR A 181 -15.53 -23.98 19.71
CA THR A 181 -16.12 -24.44 20.98
C THR A 181 -15.83 -25.92 21.22
N ILE A 182 -15.73 -26.32 22.48
CA ILE A 182 -15.56 -27.72 22.86
C ILE A 182 -16.91 -28.42 23.00
N HIS A 183 -16.91 -29.75 22.83
CA HIS A 183 -18.09 -30.55 23.10
C HIS A 183 -18.40 -30.59 24.61
N GLU A 184 -19.60 -30.15 24.99
CA GLU A 184 -20.02 -30.03 26.39
C GLU A 184 -20.26 -31.40 27.04
N GLY A 185 -20.95 -32.30 26.32
CA GLY A 185 -21.33 -33.62 26.81
C GLY A 185 -22.58 -33.62 27.70
N VAL A 186 -23.18 -34.80 27.87
CA VAL A 186 -24.47 -34.98 28.57
C VAL A 186 -24.39 -34.59 30.05
N ALA A 187 -23.25 -34.88 30.71
CA ALA A 187 -23.04 -34.57 32.13
C ALA A 187 -22.99 -33.05 32.40
N ALA A 188 -22.28 -32.28 31.56
CA ALA A 188 -22.21 -30.82 31.68
C ALA A 188 -23.60 -30.17 31.49
N GLN A 189 -24.39 -30.67 30.53
CA GLN A 189 -25.76 -30.19 30.32
C GLN A 189 -26.71 -30.56 31.46
N ALA A 190 -26.51 -31.70 32.12
CA ALA A 190 -27.32 -32.10 33.26
C ALA A 190 -27.06 -31.20 34.49
N LEU A 191 -25.82 -30.74 34.69
CA LEU A 191 -25.47 -29.77 35.74
C LEU A 191 -26.15 -28.40 35.48
N GLU A 192 -26.07 -27.88 34.24
CA GLU A 192 -26.70 -26.61 33.88
C GLU A 192 -28.23 -26.63 34.05
N ARG A 193 -28.90 -27.76 33.74
CA ARG A 193 -30.35 -27.92 33.98
C ARG A 193 -30.73 -27.85 35.46
N ARG A 194 -29.78 -28.13 36.35
CA ARG A 194 -29.95 -28.02 37.81
C ARG A 194 -29.51 -26.66 38.35
N GLY A 195 -29.16 -25.71 37.48
CA GLY A 195 -28.69 -24.38 37.87
C GLY A 195 -27.23 -24.32 38.31
N ILE A 196 -26.45 -25.40 38.15
CA ILE A 196 -25.03 -25.44 38.49
C ILE A 196 -24.21 -25.19 37.23
N ILE A 197 -23.33 -24.18 37.28
CA ILE A 197 -22.46 -23.82 36.15
C ILE A 197 -21.43 -24.93 35.93
N SER A 198 -21.34 -25.44 34.70
CA SER A 198 -20.31 -26.42 34.33
C SER A 198 -19.12 -25.73 33.68
N ASP A 199 -17.90 -26.10 34.08
CA ASP A 199 -16.65 -25.58 33.50
C ASP A 199 -16.60 -25.65 31.97
N ARG A 200 -17.17 -26.70 31.36
CA ARG A 200 -17.21 -26.84 29.89
C ARG A 200 -18.17 -25.86 29.23
N CYS A 201 -19.32 -25.62 29.86
CA CYS A 201 -20.31 -24.66 29.37
C CYS A 201 -19.80 -23.23 29.54
N GLU A 202 -19.14 -22.95 30.67
CA GLU A 202 -18.50 -21.66 30.94
C GLU A 202 -17.37 -21.38 29.96
N LEU A 203 -16.51 -22.36 29.69
CA LEU A 203 -15.47 -22.23 28.67
C LEU A 203 -16.05 -21.94 27.28
N ASN A 204 -17.17 -22.57 26.90
CA ASN A 204 -17.83 -22.26 25.64
C ASN A 204 -18.47 -20.87 25.61
N ARG A 205 -19.00 -20.37 26.74
CA ARG A 205 -19.46 -18.99 26.87
C ARG A 205 -18.31 -18.01 26.66
N GLN A 206 -17.16 -18.26 27.30
CA GLN A 206 -15.94 -17.47 27.12
C GLN A 206 -15.44 -17.50 25.67
N ILE A 207 -15.32 -18.68 25.05
CA ILE A 207 -14.89 -18.81 23.64
C ILE A 207 -15.80 -18.01 22.70
N LYS A 208 -17.12 -18.03 22.94
CA LYS A 208 -18.07 -17.24 22.13
C LYS A 208 -17.88 -15.74 22.33
N ALA A 209 -17.65 -15.29 23.57
CA ALA A 209 -17.37 -13.89 23.88
C ALA A 209 -16.05 -13.43 23.24
N ASP A 210 -14.99 -14.23 23.36
CA ASP A 210 -13.68 -13.95 22.77
C ASP A 210 -13.75 -13.87 21.24
N ASN A 211 -14.44 -14.81 20.60
CA ASN A 211 -14.63 -14.77 19.14
C ASN A 211 -15.46 -13.55 18.71
N ALA A 212 -16.47 -13.14 19.49
CA ALA A 212 -17.25 -11.94 19.20
C ALA A 212 -16.38 -10.68 19.28
N LEU A 213 -15.56 -10.56 20.34
CA LEU A 213 -14.60 -9.48 20.49
C LEU A 213 -13.56 -9.46 19.35
N LEU A 214 -13.04 -10.63 18.97
CA LEU A 214 -12.10 -10.75 17.86
C LEU A 214 -12.67 -10.24 16.54
N ARG A 215 -13.94 -10.54 16.25
CA ARG A 215 -14.64 -10.00 15.06
C ARG A 215 -14.82 -8.49 15.14
N GLU A 216 -15.19 -7.97 16.30
CA GLU A 216 -15.36 -6.52 16.51
C GLU A 216 -14.03 -5.78 16.28
N LEU A 217 -12.96 -6.21 16.95
CA LEU A 217 -11.63 -5.62 16.84
C LEU A 217 -11.12 -5.66 15.39
N ARG A 218 -11.29 -6.79 14.70
CA ARG A 218 -10.97 -6.89 13.25
C ARG A 218 -11.79 -5.92 12.40
N GLY A 219 -13.07 -5.76 12.72
CA GLY A 219 -13.94 -4.79 12.06
C GLY A 219 -13.45 -3.35 12.28
N GLN A 220 -13.07 -3.00 13.51
CA GLN A 220 -12.52 -1.69 13.84
C GLN A 220 -11.19 -1.42 13.13
N VAL A 221 -10.25 -2.37 13.15
CA VAL A 221 -8.97 -2.27 12.42
C VAL A 221 -9.20 -2.09 10.92
N LYS A 222 -10.13 -2.83 10.31
CA LYS A 222 -10.48 -2.67 8.89
C LYS A 222 -11.06 -1.28 8.59
N LYS A 223 -11.93 -0.75 9.46
CA LYS A 223 -12.47 0.62 9.33
C LYS A 223 -11.37 1.66 9.44
N LEU A 224 -10.48 1.54 10.41
CA LEU A 224 -9.34 2.44 10.60
C LEU A 224 -8.37 2.38 9.41
N ALA A 225 -8.02 1.19 8.93
CA ALA A 225 -7.18 1.02 7.74
C ALA A 225 -7.81 1.65 6.50
N GLN A 226 -9.13 1.52 6.32
CA GLN A 226 -9.84 2.17 5.22
C GLN A 226 -9.89 3.70 5.38
N ALA A 227 -10.06 4.20 6.60
CA ALA A 227 -10.01 5.64 6.88
C ALA A 227 -8.63 6.22 6.55
N VAL A 228 -7.54 5.57 6.97
CA VAL A 228 -6.16 5.94 6.62
C VAL A 228 -5.93 5.87 5.10
N LYS A 229 -6.45 4.83 4.44
CA LYS A 229 -6.38 4.72 2.97
C LYS A 229 -7.10 5.87 2.26
N ASN A 230 -8.15 6.42 2.85
CA ASN A 230 -8.89 7.55 2.27
C ASN A 230 -8.23 8.91 2.59
N THR A 231 -7.46 9.02 3.69
CA THR A 231 -6.77 10.27 4.03
C THR A 231 -5.52 10.52 3.19
N ILE A 232 -4.78 9.47 2.79
CA ILE A 232 -3.55 9.62 1.98
C ILE A 232 -3.83 10.30 0.62
N PRO A 233 -4.80 9.85 -0.20
CA PRO A 233 -5.11 10.50 -1.47
C PRO A 233 -5.61 11.94 -1.29
N ALA A 234 -6.46 12.18 -0.28
CA ALA A 234 -6.98 13.52 0.01
C ALA A 234 -5.86 14.49 0.42
N LEU A 235 -4.92 14.04 1.25
CA LEU A 235 -3.75 14.80 1.66
C LEU A 235 -2.82 15.06 0.47
N ALA A 236 -2.54 14.03 -0.34
CA ALA A 236 -1.73 14.15 -1.54
C ALA A 236 -2.33 15.17 -2.53
N GLU A 237 -3.64 15.11 -2.75
CA GLU A 237 -4.35 16.04 -3.62
C GLU A 237 -4.32 17.48 -3.09
N ALA A 238 -4.52 17.69 -1.78
CA ALA A 238 -4.42 19.00 -1.16
C ALA A 238 -3.00 19.59 -1.30
N MET A 239 -1.97 18.79 -1.03
CA MET A 239 -0.57 19.21 -1.14
C MET A 239 -0.17 19.52 -2.59
N GLU A 240 -0.57 18.70 -3.56
CA GLU A 240 -0.23 18.95 -4.96
C GLU A 240 -1.06 20.10 -5.57
N ASN A 241 -2.28 20.35 -5.08
CA ASN A 241 -3.02 21.58 -5.41
C ASN A 241 -2.35 22.84 -4.85
N LEU A 242 -1.81 22.79 -3.62
CA LEU A 242 -1.00 23.89 -3.09
C LEU A 242 0.28 24.08 -3.90
N ARG A 243 0.99 22.99 -4.24
CA ARG A 243 2.17 23.04 -5.11
C ARG A 243 1.85 23.67 -6.46
N LYS A 244 0.71 23.32 -7.06
CA LYS A 244 0.19 23.95 -8.28
C LYS A 244 0.04 25.46 -8.12
N ASN A 245 -0.56 25.92 -7.02
CA ASN A 245 -0.71 27.35 -6.75
C ASN A 245 0.64 28.04 -6.56
N LEU A 246 1.58 27.41 -5.84
CA LEU A 246 2.95 27.92 -5.70
C LEU A 246 3.63 28.08 -7.07
N LEU A 247 3.43 27.13 -7.98
CA LEU A 247 3.96 27.22 -9.34
C LEU A 247 3.40 28.43 -10.11
N LEU A 248 2.10 28.69 -9.98
CA LEU A 248 1.44 29.86 -10.58
C LEU A 248 2.01 31.17 -10.02
N PHE A 249 2.14 31.27 -8.69
CA PHE A 249 2.69 32.47 -8.04
C PHE A 249 4.16 32.70 -8.41
N CYS A 250 4.99 31.65 -8.43
CA CYS A 250 6.38 31.77 -8.88
C CYS A 250 6.49 32.28 -10.30
N TYR A 251 5.62 31.79 -11.20
CA TYR A 251 5.59 32.27 -12.58
C TYR A 251 5.18 33.74 -12.66
N GLN A 252 4.10 34.12 -11.96
CA GLN A 252 3.60 35.50 -11.91
C GLN A 252 4.67 36.46 -11.38
N LEU A 253 5.30 36.12 -10.26
CA LEU A 253 6.38 36.91 -9.64
C LEU A 253 7.58 37.02 -10.58
N GLY A 254 8.01 35.92 -11.19
CA GLY A 254 9.12 35.94 -12.14
C GLY A 254 8.83 36.77 -13.40
N TYR A 255 7.59 36.75 -13.88
CA TYR A 255 7.15 37.59 -15.00
C TYR A 255 7.17 39.08 -14.61
N LEU A 256 6.58 39.43 -13.45
CA LEU A 256 6.57 40.80 -12.94
C LEU A 256 7.98 41.35 -12.77
N ARG A 257 8.88 40.57 -12.17
CA ARG A 257 10.29 40.96 -11.99
C ARG A 257 10.98 41.26 -13.33
N LYS A 258 10.72 40.47 -14.38
CA LYS A 258 11.24 40.74 -15.73
C LYS A 258 10.69 42.06 -16.31
N VAL A 259 9.39 42.31 -16.16
CA VAL A 259 8.78 43.56 -16.64
C VAL A 259 9.32 44.77 -15.89
N LYS A 260 9.38 44.69 -14.55
CA LYS A 260 9.97 45.73 -13.70
C LYS A 260 11.43 45.99 -14.05
N GLY A 261 12.21 44.94 -14.28
CA GLY A 261 13.61 45.06 -14.71
C GLY A 261 13.76 45.87 -16.00
N ARG A 262 12.91 45.62 -17.00
CA ARG A 262 12.89 46.39 -18.26
C ARG A 262 12.49 47.85 -18.04
N LEU A 263 11.44 48.10 -17.27
CA LEU A 263 10.99 49.47 -16.95
C LEU A 263 12.05 50.25 -16.17
N ASN A 264 12.68 49.62 -15.18
CA ASN A 264 13.77 50.24 -14.42
C ASN A 264 14.98 50.54 -15.29
N ALA A 265 15.34 49.65 -16.22
CA ALA A 265 16.42 49.92 -17.17
C ALA A 265 16.10 51.15 -18.04
N SER A 266 14.87 51.25 -18.57
CA SER A 266 14.42 52.44 -19.32
C SER A 266 14.43 53.71 -18.46
N LEU A 267 13.91 53.66 -17.24
CA LEU A 267 13.88 54.80 -16.32
C LEU A 267 15.30 55.26 -15.91
N ASN A 268 16.24 54.32 -15.73
CA ASN A 268 17.63 54.64 -15.42
C ASN A 268 18.33 55.39 -16.56
N THR A 269 17.89 55.21 -17.81
CA THR A 269 18.37 55.99 -18.96
C THR A 269 17.63 57.33 -19.09
N LEU A 270 16.31 57.34 -18.93
CA LEU A 270 15.48 58.52 -19.18
C LEU A 270 15.57 59.58 -18.06
N ARG A 271 15.69 59.19 -16.79
CA ARG A 271 15.74 60.14 -15.66
C ARG A 271 16.97 61.07 -15.74
N PRO A 272 18.21 60.56 -15.90
CA PRO A 272 19.37 61.45 -16.05
C PRO A 272 19.26 62.33 -17.29
N ALA A 273 18.73 61.80 -18.40
CA ALA A 273 18.53 62.56 -19.61
C ALA A 273 17.51 63.71 -19.43
N LEU A 274 16.42 63.50 -18.69
CA LEU A 274 15.48 64.58 -18.37
C LEU A 274 16.15 65.66 -17.51
N THR A 275 16.98 65.26 -16.54
CA THR A 275 17.77 66.22 -15.75
C THR A 275 18.72 67.03 -16.62
N GLN A 276 19.45 66.38 -17.53
CA GLN A 276 20.33 67.05 -18.49
C GLN A 276 19.55 68.00 -19.41
N TYR A 277 18.41 67.56 -19.95
CA TYR A 277 17.54 68.38 -20.79
C TYR A 277 17.07 69.65 -20.06
N ASN A 278 16.61 69.51 -18.82
CA ASN A 278 16.15 70.63 -18.00
C ASN A 278 17.28 71.61 -17.70
N GLN A 279 18.50 71.10 -17.48
CA GLN A 279 19.68 71.91 -17.25
C GLN A 279 20.07 72.69 -18.52
N LEU A 280 20.18 72.03 -19.68
CA LEU A 280 20.43 72.68 -20.97
C LEU A 280 19.36 73.74 -21.29
N ALA A 281 18.08 73.44 -21.03
CA ALA A 281 16.99 74.40 -21.22
C ALA A 281 17.09 75.61 -20.26
N LYS A 282 17.61 75.44 -19.05
CA LYS A 282 17.88 76.52 -18.11
C LYS A 282 19.08 77.37 -18.56
N ASP A 283 20.16 76.75 -19.00
CA ASP A 283 21.38 77.43 -19.43
C ASP A 283 21.15 78.23 -20.72
N ILE A 284 20.44 77.66 -21.69
CA ILE A 284 20.00 78.39 -22.90
C ILE A 284 19.16 79.62 -22.50
N ARG A 285 18.23 79.50 -21.56
CA ARG A 285 17.41 80.62 -21.09
C ARG A 285 18.26 81.70 -20.43
N ASN A 286 19.21 81.32 -19.57
CA ASN A 286 20.08 82.25 -18.85
C ASN A 286 21.02 82.99 -19.82
N LYS A 287 21.76 82.27 -20.67
CA LYS A 287 22.66 82.88 -21.66
C LYS A 287 21.90 83.74 -22.68
N THR A 288 20.66 83.36 -23.04
CA THR A 288 19.81 84.19 -23.92
C THR A 288 19.44 85.53 -23.25
N LYS A 289 19.19 85.55 -21.94
CA LYS A 289 18.94 86.77 -21.18
C LYS A 289 20.19 87.66 -21.09
N GLU A 290 21.34 87.06 -20.81
CA GLU A 290 22.64 87.76 -20.76
C GLU A 290 23.01 88.39 -22.10
N ARG A 291 22.86 87.64 -23.20
CA ARG A 291 23.05 88.18 -24.56
C ARG A 291 22.12 89.36 -24.82
N ARG A 292 20.87 89.29 -24.36
CA ARG A 292 19.89 90.37 -24.52
C ARG A 292 20.28 91.62 -23.72
N SER A 293 20.79 91.48 -22.50
CA SER A 293 21.26 92.61 -21.68
C SER A 293 22.50 93.28 -22.28
N LEU A 294 23.48 92.51 -22.75
CA LEU A 294 24.67 93.05 -23.42
C LEU A 294 24.32 93.74 -24.75
N LEU A 295 23.34 93.21 -25.48
CA LEU A 295 22.81 93.88 -26.68
C LEU A 295 22.14 95.21 -26.36
N SER A 296 21.37 95.31 -25.27
CA SER A 296 20.80 96.59 -24.84
C SER A 296 21.86 97.58 -24.37
N GLU A 297 22.85 97.12 -23.60
CA GLU A 297 23.97 97.94 -23.13
C GLU A 297 24.76 98.52 -24.31
N LYS A 298 25.10 97.66 -25.29
CA LYS A 298 25.77 98.09 -26.53
C LYS A 298 24.97 99.13 -27.30
N LYS A 299 23.63 99.00 -27.37
CA LYS A 299 22.76 99.98 -28.05
C LYS A 299 22.67 101.32 -27.32
N SER A 300 22.75 101.32 -25.99
CA SER A 300 22.74 102.55 -25.18
C SER A 300 24.09 103.30 -25.16
N LEU A 301 25.18 102.64 -25.55
CA LEU A 301 26.51 103.25 -25.58
C LEU A 301 26.70 104.15 -26.81
N SER A 302 27.10 105.40 -26.57
CA SER A 302 27.47 106.35 -27.64
C SER A 302 28.59 105.79 -28.53
N ALA A 303 28.52 106.07 -29.83
CA ALA A 303 29.43 105.59 -30.87
C ALA A 303 30.91 106.00 -30.66
N VAL A 304 31.18 106.97 -29.80
CA VAL A 304 32.53 107.45 -29.45
C VAL A 304 33.33 106.40 -28.66
N HIS A 305 32.67 105.49 -27.94
CA HIS A 305 33.32 104.45 -27.11
C HIS A 305 33.70 103.18 -27.91
N VAL A 306 34.54 103.33 -28.94
CA VAL A 306 34.88 102.26 -29.91
C VAL A 306 35.41 100.99 -29.23
N LEU A 307 36.27 101.12 -28.21
CA LEU A 307 36.85 99.97 -27.48
C LEU A 307 35.77 99.17 -26.74
N ARG A 308 34.87 99.84 -26.02
CA ARG A 308 33.74 99.19 -25.32
C ARG A 308 32.76 98.55 -26.30
N HIS A 309 32.49 99.17 -27.45
CA HIS A 309 31.69 98.57 -28.52
C HIS A 309 32.31 97.28 -29.06
N ARG A 310 33.63 97.24 -29.23
CA ARG A 310 34.38 96.02 -29.65
C ARG A 310 34.35 94.94 -28.58
N GLU A 311 34.57 95.29 -27.31
CA GLU A 311 34.49 94.34 -26.18
C GLU A 311 33.11 93.71 -26.06
N LEU A 312 32.04 94.52 -26.10
CA LEU A 312 30.67 94.02 -26.06
C LEU A 312 30.33 93.20 -27.30
N ALA A 313 30.82 93.58 -28.49
CA ALA A 313 30.64 92.78 -29.69
C ALA A 313 31.31 91.40 -29.56
N ALA A 314 32.53 91.33 -29.03
CA ALA A 314 33.24 90.07 -28.79
C ALA A 314 32.49 89.18 -27.78
N LYS A 315 32.02 89.74 -26.66
CA LYS A 315 31.21 89.01 -25.67
C LYS A 315 29.88 88.50 -26.24
N ILE A 316 29.20 89.32 -27.05
CA ILE A 316 27.96 88.92 -27.73
C ILE A 316 28.22 87.80 -28.75
N ALA A 317 29.34 87.85 -29.47
CA ALA A 317 29.73 86.80 -30.40
C ALA A 317 30.00 85.47 -29.67
N ALA A 318 30.81 85.49 -28.61
CA ALA A 318 31.07 84.32 -27.77
C ALA A 318 29.78 83.72 -27.18
N LEU A 319 28.88 84.57 -26.63
CA LEU A 319 27.58 84.10 -26.13
C LEU A 319 26.66 83.55 -27.24
N THR A 320 26.85 84.00 -28.49
CA THR A 320 26.05 83.48 -29.62
C THR A 320 26.53 82.08 -30.00
N GLU A 321 27.85 81.85 -30.02
CA GLU A 321 28.48 80.55 -30.23
C GLU A 321 28.08 79.54 -29.13
N ASP A 322 28.24 79.92 -27.85
CA ASP A 322 27.82 79.10 -26.71
C ASP A 322 26.32 78.72 -26.77
N LEU A 323 25.47 79.63 -27.24
CA LEU A 323 24.03 79.36 -27.40
C LEU A 323 23.75 78.37 -28.53
N GLU A 324 24.52 78.39 -29.61
CA GLU A 324 24.41 77.43 -30.71
C GLU A 324 24.91 76.04 -30.29
N GLU A 325 26.00 75.98 -29.52
CA GLU A 325 26.52 74.75 -28.93
C GLU A 325 25.47 74.11 -28.00
N LEU A 326 24.98 74.85 -26.99
CA LEU A 326 23.96 74.33 -26.06
C LEU A 326 22.67 73.91 -26.77
N ARG A 327 22.26 74.62 -27.83
CA ARG A 327 21.09 74.22 -28.64
C ARG A 327 21.36 72.94 -29.41
N SER A 328 22.57 72.75 -29.90
CA SER A 328 22.99 71.54 -30.63
C SER A 328 23.05 70.34 -29.69
N GLU A 329 23.67 70.48 -28.52
CA GLU A 329 23.68 69.46 -27.46
C GLU A 329 22.26 69.06 -27.05
N LYS A 330 21.37 70.04 -26.82
CA LYS A 330 19.97 69.77 -26.48
C LYS A 330 19.26 68.97 -27.58
N ASN A 331 19.52 69.29 -28.85
CA ASN A 331 18.90 68.60 -29.98
C ASN A 331 19.45 67.18 -30.13
N LEU A 332 20.76 66.98 -29.93
CA LEU A 332 21.40 65.66 -29.95
C LEU A 332 20.87 64.76 -28.83
N LEU A 333 20.68 65.30 -27.64
CA LEU A 333 20.09 64.59 -26.51
C LEU A 333 18.65 64.11 -26.81
N LEU A 334 17.83 64.96 -27.44
CA LEU A 334 16.48 64.56 -27.83
C LEU A 334 16.48 63.52 -28.96
N ALA A 335 17.36 63.68 -29.94
CA ALA A 335 17.49 62.75 -31.06
C ALA A 335 17.95 61.35 -30.61
N SER A 336 18.88 61.26 -29.65
CA SER A 336 19.35 59.96 -29.13
C SER A 336 18.27 59.18 -28.38
N LEU A 337 17.22 59.87 -27.91
CA LEU A 337 16.08 59.31 -27.20
C LEU A 337 14.81 59.22 -28.06
N ALA A 338 14.93 59.56 -29.35
CA ALA A 338 13.82 59.61 -30.30
C ALA A 338 12.67 60.57 -29.92
N TYR A 339 12.97 61.65 -29.19
CA TYR A 339 12.00 62.72 -28.93
C TYR A 339 12.13 63.85 -29.96
N SER A 340 10.98 64.37 -30.42
CA SER A 340 10.96 65.59 -31.21
C SER A 340 11.10 66.84 -30.33
N LYS A 341 11.43 67.98 -30.94
CA LYS A 341 11.53 69.27 -30.22
C LYS A 341 10.20 69.71 -29.61
N GLU A 342 9.09 69.39 -30.27
CA GLU A 342 7.73 69.75 -29.84
C GLU A 342 7.28 68.84 -28.70
N ASP A 343 7.67 67.56 -28.72
CA ASP A 343 7.32 66.56 -27.73
C ASP A 343 8.10 66.69 -26.41
N ALA A 344 9.29 67.29 -26.46
CA ALA A 344 10.24 67.33 -25.35
C ALA A 344 9.75 68.05 -24.09
N VAL A 345 8.85 69.03 -24.22
CA VAL A 345 8.37 69.83 -23.07
C VAL A 345 7.23 69.12 -22.34
N ASP A 346 6.37 68.40 -23.08
CA ASP A 346 5.15 67.82 -22.54
C ASP A 346 5.19 66.30 -22.46
N LYS A 347 5.52 65.61 -23.56
CA LYS A 347 5.52 64.13 -23.61
C LYS A 347 6.65 63.52 -22.81
N PHE A 348 7.87 64.04 -22.92
CA PHE A 348 9.04 63.47 -22.24
C PHE A 348 8.87 63.31 -20.71
N PRO A 349 8.45 64.34 -19.94
CA PRO A 349 8.19 64.17 -18.51
C PRO A 349 6.94 63.31 -18.23
N LYS A 350 5.90 63.37 -19.07
CA LYS A 350 4.68 62.55 -18.92
C LYS A 350 4.96 61.07 -19.09
N ASP A 351 5.79 60.69 -20.05
CA ASP A 351 6.14 59.30 -20.32
C ASP A 351 6.95 58.70 -19.16
N ILE A 352 7.88 59.47 -18.58
CA ILE A 352 8.59 59.07 -17.35
C ILE A 352 7.60 58.89 -16.20
N ALA A 353 6.71 59.85 -15.96
CA ALA A 353 5.71 59.75 -14.90
C ALA A 353 4.76 58.55 -15.09
N ALA A 354 4.36 58.25 -16.33
CA ALA A 354 3.54 57.09 -16.65
C ALA A 354 4.27 55.76 -16.40
N MET A 355 5.56 55.68 -16.73
CA MET A 355 6.41 54.52 -16.42
C MET A 355 6.59 54.34 -14.91
N GLU A 356 6.80 55.42 -14.15
CA GLU A 356 6.92 55.38 -12.69
C GLU A 356 5.60 54.93 -12.02
N GLN A 357 4.46 55.44 -12.49
CA GLN A 357 3.17 54.98 -12.00
C GLN A 357 2.94 53.50 -12.32
N SER A 358 3.33 53.05 -13.51
CA SER A 358 3.25 51.64 -13.89
C SER A 358 4.16 50.76 -13.02
N LEU A 359 5.37 51.23 -12.72
CA LEU A 359 6.30 50.55 -11.82
C LEU A 359 5.70 50.38 -10.42
N LYS A 360 5.12 51.45 -9.86
CA LYS A 360 4.45 51.41 -8.55
C LYS A 360 3.31 50.38 -8.51
N ARG A 361 2.48 50.33 -9.55
CA ARG A 361 1.40 49.32 -9.65
C ARG A 361 1.95 47.88 -9.69
N LEU A 362 3.06 47.67 -10.40
CA LEU A 362 3.72 46.35 -10.46
C LEU A 362 4.36 45.97 -9.12
N GLU A 363 4.87 46.94 -8.35
CA GLU A 363 5.38 46.72 -6.99
C GLU A 363 4.28 46.28 -6.03
N GLU A 364 3.13 46.96 -6.04
CA GLU A 364 1.96 46.57 -5.26
C GLU A 364 1.48 45.15 -5.62
N GLN A 365 1.48 44.81 -6.91
CA GLN A 365 1.10 43.48 -7.38
C GLN A 365 2.14 42.41 -6.99
N GLU A 366 3.44 42.71 -7.04
CA GLU A 366 4.49 41.81 -6.58
C GLU A 366 4.34 41.52 -5.08
N GLN A 367 4.11 42.55 -4.27
CA GLN A 367 3.91 42.39 -2.83
C GLN A 367 2.69 41.52 -2.51
N LYS A 368 1.60 41.71 -3.26
CA LYS A 368 0.39 40.89 -3.12
C LYS A 368 0.69 39.40 -3.39
N TYR A 369 1.30 39.09 -4.53
CA TYR A 369 1.60 37.68 -4.87
C TYR A 369 2.67 37.07 -3.96
N SER A 370 3.61 37.86 -3.45
CA SER A 370 4.58 37.38 -2.45
C SER A 370 3.86 36.94 -1.18
N THR A 371 2.95 37.77 -0.67
CA THR A 371 2.15 37.45 0.52
C THR A 371 1.29 36.19 0.30
N GLU A 372 0.69 36.04 -0.89
CA GLU A 372 -0.11 34.85 -1.24
C GLU A 372 0.76 33.59 -1.36
N LEU A 373 1.99 33.71 -1.89
CA LEU A 373 2.98 32.63 -1.95
C LEU A 373 3.37 32.17 -0.54
N ASP A 374 3.69 33.10 0.35
CA ASP A 374 4.07 32.81 1.74
C ASP A 374 2.92 32.12 2.50
N ALA A 375 1.69 32.60 2.32
CA ALA A 375 0.51 31.98 2.91
C ALA A 375 0.29 30.54 2.40
N ALA A 376 0.55 30.28 1.10
CA ALA A 376 0.47 28.94 0.54
C ALA A 376 1.58 28.02 1.06
N LEU A 377 2.79 28.53 1.28
CA LEU A 377 3.90 27.79 1.90
C LEU A 377 3.59 27.40 3.35
N ILE A 378 3.01 28.33 4.14
CA ILE A 378 2.57 28.04 5.52
C ILE A 378 1.52 26.93 5.54
N LYS A 379 0.51 27.01 4.66
CA LYS A 379 -0.51 25.95 4.54
C LYS A 379 0.10 24.61 4.15
N TYR A 380 1.06 24.62 3.22
CA TYR A 380 1.75 23.40 2.80
C TYR A 380 2.56 22.80 3.95
N ALA A 381 3.25 23.62 4.75
CA ALA A 381 3.95 23.17 5.95
C ALA A 381 2.98 22.55 6.98
N GLY A 382 1.79 23.14 7.18
CA GLY A 382 0.77 22.57 8.06
C GLY A 382 0.29 21.17 7.59
N PHE A 383 0.11 20.96 6.29
CA PHE A 383 -0.19 19.61 5.77
C PHE A 383 0.99 18.64 5.94
N ARG A 384 2.23 19.12 5.86
CA ARG A 384 3.42 18.33 6.13
C ARG A 384 3.50 17.87 7.59
N GLU A 385 3.09 18.71 8.53
CA GLU A 385 2.98 18.35 9.94
C GLU A 385 1.89 17.30 10.17
N GLN A 386 0.71 17.48 9.58
CA GLN A 386 -0.37 16.47 9.62
C GLN A 386 0.08 15.12 9.03
N ALA A 387 0.99 15.13 8.07
CA ALA A 387 1.55 13.94 7.44
C ALA A 387 2.53 13.14 8.32
N GLN A 388 3.00 13.66 9.47
CA GLN A 388 4.05 13.00 10.27
C GLN A 388 3.65 11.62 10.83
N GLY A 389 2.35 11.36 11.00
CA GLY A 389 1.82 10.06 11.43
C GLY A 389 1.43 9.10 10.29
N VAL A 390 1.65 9.50 9.03
CA VAL A 390 1.24 8.76 7.83
C VAL A 390 2.46 8.06 7.22
N ASP A 391 2.25 6.92 6.55
CA ASP A 391 3.31 6.26 5.78
C ASP A 391 3.86 7.21 4.70
N LEU A 392 5.07 7.72 4.96
CA LEU A 392 5.76 8.69 4.11
C LEU A 392 5.97 8.17 2.69
N VAL A 393 6.23 6.86 2.52
CA VAL A 393 6.47 6.26 1.21
C VAL A 393 5.17 6.26 0.40
N GLN A 394 4.06 5.83 1.00
CA GLN A 394 2.76 5.81 0.34
C GLN A 394 2.26 7.21 -0.01
N LEU A 395 2.45 8.18 0.88
CA LEU A 395 2.08 9.57 0.61
C LEU A 395 2.91 10.15 -0.54
N TYR A 396 4.21 9.89 -0.57
CA TYR A 396 5.08 10.32 -1.66
C TYR A 396 4.64 9.70 -3.00
N GLU A 397 4.36 8.40 -3.05
CA GLU A 397 3.89 7.70 -4.25
C GLU A 397 2.54 8.25 -4.75
N ALA A 398 1.59 8.48 -3.84
CA ALA A 398 0.30 9.09 -4.17
C ALA A 398 0.47 10.50 -4.79
N ARG A 399 1.37 11.32 -4.22
CA ARG A 399 1.69 12.65 -4.75
C ARG A 399 2.35 12.58 -6.13
N GLN A 400 3.31 11.66 -6.34
CA GLN A 400 3.97 11.51 -7.63
C GLN A 400 3.00 11.04 -8.73
N THR A 401 1.97 10.28 -8.37
CA THR A 401 0.93 9.86 -9.32
C THR A 401 0.09 11.04 -9.83
N ILE A 402 -0.20 12.02 -8.96
CA ILE A 402 -1.08 13.16 -9.26
C ILE A 402 -0.30 14.35 -9.86
N ARG A 403 1.00 14.47 -9.53
CA ARG A 403 1.83 15.62 -9.87
C ARG A 403 1.86 15.97 -11.36
N PRO A 404 2.06 15.04 -12.32
CA PRO A 404 2.14 15.41 -13.74
C PRO A 404 0.88 16.12 -14.23
N THR A 405 -0.30 15.61 -13.85
CA THR A 405 -1.59 16.22 -14.19
C THR A 405 -1.72 17.62 -13.59
N LYS A 406 -1.34 17.80 -12.32
CA LYS A 406 -1.39 19.12 -11.67
C LYS A 406 -0.40 20.12 -12.25
N GLU A 407 0.78 19.68 -12.67
CA GLU A 407 1.72 20.54 -13.39
C GLU A 407 1.16 20.96 -14.75
N GLN A 408 0.57 20.03 -15.50
CA GLN A 408 -0.06 20.34 -16.78
C GLN A 408 -1.26 21.29 -16.62
N GLU A 409 -2.08 21.13 -15.58
CA GLU A 409 -3.15 22.07 -15.22
C GLU A 409 -2.59 23.49 -15.00
N ALA A 410 -1.52 23.63 -14.22
CA ALA A 410 -0.87 24.92 -13.99
C ALA A 410 -0.29 25.52 -15.27
N GLU A 411 0.42 24.72 -16.08
CA GLU A 411 0.99 25.16 -17.34
C GLU A 411 -0.08 25.66 -18.31
N SER A 412 -1.15 24.88 -18.48
CA SER A 412 -2.29 25.26 -19.32
C SER A 412 -2.93 26.56 -18.84
N ARG A 413 -3.07 26.72 -17.52
CA ARG A 413 -3.64 27.94 -16.93
C ARG A 413 -2.75 29.16 -17.20
N VAL A 414 -1.44 29.04 -17.07
CA VAL A 414 -0.51 30.14 -17.37
C VAL A 414 -0.52 30.45 -18.87
N GLN A 415 -0.52 29.45 -19.74
CA GLN A 415 -0.61 29.66 -21.18
C GLN A 415 -1.88 30.41 -21.57
N GLN A 416 -3.04 30.07 -20.97
CA GLN A 416 -4.30 30.79 -21.21
C GLN A 416 -4.24 32.25 -20.78
N VAL A 417 -3.61 32.56 -19.65
CA VAL A 417 -3.57 33.93 -19.10
C VAL A 417 -2.55 34.81 -19.84
N TYR A 418 -1.40 34.24 -20.20
CA TYR A 418 -0.29 35.02 -20.78
C TYR A 418 -0.26 34.96 -22.32
N GLY A 419 -0.90 33.97 -22.94
CA GLY A 419 -0.97 33.82 -24.40
C GLY A 419 0.42 33.86 -25.05
N GLU A 420 0.61 34.75 -26.01
CA GLU A 420 1.89 34.98 -26.69
C GLU A 420 3.03 35.43 -25.76
N LYS A 421 2.69 35.98 -24.58
CA LYS A 421 3.67 36.41 -23.56
C LYS A 421 4.14 35.25 -22.67
N TYR A 422 3.64 34.04 -22.91
CA TYR A 422 4.07 32.85 -22.20
C TYR A 422 5.55 32.54 -22.47
N SER A 423 6.28 32.20 -21.41
CA SER A 423 7.70 31.84 -21.49
C SER A 423 7.92 30.44 -20.92
N PRO A 424 8.23 29.44 -21.77
CA PRO A 424 8.56 28.09 -21.32
C PRO A 424 9.74 28.05 -20.35
N LEU A 425 10.77 28.87 -20.60
CA LEU A 425 11.94 28.99 -19.72
C LEU A 425 11.54 29.51 -18.33
N LEU A 426 10.65 30.49 -18.26
CA LEU A 426 10.16 31.00 -16.98
C LEU A 426 9.34 29.95 -16.22
N MET A 427 8.57 29.13 -16.92
CA MET A 427 7.85 28.01 -16.32
C MET A 427 8.83 26.98 -15.74
N PHE A 428 9.88 26.63 -16.48
CA PHE A 428 10.94 25.75 -15.98
C PHE A 428 11.61 26.30 -14.71
N ASP A 429 11.99 27.58 -14.72
CA ASP A 429 12.58 28.24 -13.54
C ASP A 429 11.62 28.25 -12.34
N SER A 430 10.32 28.41 -12.61
CA SER A 430 9.26 28.37 -11.58
C SER A 430 9.15 26.99 -10.94
N LYS A 431 9.16 25.91 -11.73
CA LYS A 431 9.17 24.53 -11.19
C LYS A 431 10.39 24.28 -10.32
N LYS A 432 11.56 24.76 -10.74
CA LYS A 432 12.81 24.64 -9.99
C LYS A 432 12.76 25.43 -8.68
N ALA A 433 12.18 26.63 -8.69
CA ALA A 433 11.99 27.44 -7.49
C ALA A 433 11.05 26.74 -6.49
N VAL A 434 9.91 26.22 -6.94
CA VAL A 434 8.97 25.47 -6.09
C VAL A 434 9.63 24.24 -5.48
N SER A 435 10.36 23.44 -6.28
CA SER A 435 11.08 22.26 -5.77
C SER A 435 12.06 22.61 -4.64
N ARG A 436 12.78 23.73 -4.78
CA ARG A 436 13.72 24.22 -3.75
C ARG A 436 13.00 24.68 -2.48
N MET A 437 11.93 25.48 -2.62
CA MET A 437 11.15 25.99 -1.47
C MET A 437 10.47 24.86 -0.68
N LEU A 438 10.01 23.82 -1.37
CA LEU A 438 9.37 22.66 -0.74
C LEU A 438 10.36 21.59 -0.28
N HIS A 439 11.65 21.76 -0.56
CA HIS A 439 12.71 20.80 -0.25
C HIS A 439 12.43 19.38 -0.81
N GLU A 440 11.88 19.30 -2.02
CA GLU A 440 11.44 18.02 -2.61
C GLU A 440 12.60 17.04 -2.82
N ASP A 441 13.81 17.54 -3.08
CA ASP A 441 15.00 16.71 -3.21
C ASP A 441 15.36 16.00 -1.90
N MET A 442 15.20 16.66 -0.75
CA MET A 442 15.43 16.05 0.55
C MET A 442 14.40 14.97 0.85
N GLU A 443 13.12 15.23 0.55
CA GLU A 443 12.03 14.27 0.69
C GLU A 443 12.25 13.04 -0.20
N ARG A 444 12.61 13.25 -1.48
CA ARG A 444 12.93 12.17 -2.43
C ARG A 444 14.08 11.30 -1.91
N GLN A 445 15.15 11.89 -1.41
CA GLN A 445 16.28 11.15 -0.85
C GLN A 445 15.88 10.34 0.39
N ALA A 446 15.07 10.92 1.29
CA ALA A 446 14.59 10.23 2.48
C ALA A 446 13.76 8.99 2.11
N VAL A 447 12.79 9.13 1.20
CA VAL A 447 11.96 8.02 0.71
C VAL A 447 12.81 6.93 0.07
N GLN A 448 13.78 7.29 -0.78
CA GLN A 448 14.69 6.31 -1.39
C GLN A 448 15.51 5.52 -0.36
N ARG A 449 15.96 6.17 0.72
CA ARG A 449 16.67 5.47 1.82
C ARG A 449 15.75 4.48 2.52
N MET A 450 14.51 4.87 2.83
CA MET A 450 13.52 4.00 3.49
C MET A 450 13.18 2.77 2.64
N VAL A 451 12.90 2.96 1.34
CA VAL A 451 12.62 1.86 0.42
C VAL A 451 13.78 0.88 0.34
N ARG A 452 15.03 1.37 0.24
CA ARG A 452 16.23 0.53 0.23
C ARG A 452 16.41 -0.25 1.54
N GLN A 453 16.14 0.37 2.68
CA GLN A 453 16.22 -0.30 3.99
C GLN A 453 15.17 -1.41 4.10
N ALA A 454 13.93 -1.16 3.69
CA ALA A 454 12.86 -2.15 3.68
C ALA A 454 13.19 -3.35 2.77
N GLN A 455 13.76 -3.09 1.59
CA GLN A 455 14.22 -4.15 0.68
C GLN A 455 15.34 -5.00 1.28
N LYS A 456 16.35 -4.36 1.90
CA LYS A 456 17.43 -5.08 2.61
C LYS A 456 16.88 -5.95 3.75
N GLY A 457 15.97 -5.41 4.55
CA GLY A 457 15.33 -6.16 5.64
C GLY A 457 14.58 -7.40 5.14
N ARG A 458 13.81 -7.27 4.06
CA ARG A 458 13.12 -8.41 3.41
C ARG A 458 14.10 -9.45 2.89
N GLN A 459 15.18 -9.05 2.25
CA GLN A 459 16.22 -9.97 1.77
C GLN A 459 16.90 -10.71 2.93
N THR A 460 17.19 -10.04 4.05
CA THR A 460 17.76 -10.68 5.25
C THR A 460 16.79 -11.66 5.90
N LEU A 461 15.50 -11.31 6.00
CA LEU A 461 14.45 -12.21 6.49
C LEU A 461 14.29 -13.43 5.59
N GLN A 462 14.33 -13.24 4.26
CA GLN A 462 14.22 -14.32 3.30
C GLN A 462 15.44 -15.25 3.36
N LYS A 463 16.65 -14.71 3.51
CA LYS A 463 17.87 -15.50 3.74
C LYS A 463 17.79 -16.32 5.04
N LYS A 464 17.38 -15.70 6.15
CA LYS A 464 17.19 -16.40 7.43
C LYS A 464 16.14 -17.50 7.34
N LYS A 465 15.07 -17.29 6.57
CA LYS A 465 14.02 -18.30 6.37
C LYS A 465 14.54 -19.50 5.57
N ILE A 466 15.34 -19.25 4.54
CA ILE A 466 16.01 -20.31 3.74
C ILE A 466 17.06 -21.06 4.60
N GLU A 467 17.75 -20.37 5.51
CA GLU A 467 18.70 -21.00 6.44
C GLU A 467 18.02 -21.82 7.54
N GLN A 468 16.77 -21.51 7.93
CA GLN A 468 15.99 -22.30 8.90
C GLN A 468 15.28 -23.50 8.28
N GLU A 469 15.10 -23.50 6.95
CA GLU A 469 14.51 -24.61 6.19
C GLU A 469 15.58 -25.63 5.70
N ARG A 470 16.87 -25.39 5.99
CA ARG A 470 18.00 -26.31 5.79
C ARG A 470 18.47 -26.88 7.11
#